data_AF-A0A504Y707-F1
#
_entry.id   AF-A0A504Y707-F1
#
_cell.length_a   1.000
_cell.length_b   1.000
_cell.length_c   1.000
_cell.angle_alpha   90.00
_cell.angle_beta   90.00
_cell.angle_gamma   90.00
#
_symmetry.space_group_name_H-M   'P 1'
#
loop_
_entity.id
_entity.type
_entity.pdbx_description
1 polymer ?
#
loop_
_entity_poly.entity_id
_entity_poly.type
_entity_poly.pdbx_seq_one_letter_code
_entity_poly.pdbx_strand_id
1 'polypeptide(L)'
;MIGYKNHVPDFSAGGRRFVQHHPLINPLKPGGFYILFDCATKLKGISINDFLHSGANLEDDVFGDRLRFRPGEMALFTDIKEVILLICFPEDNRKLIRFLCDTIGTLGLPPYMYQLTLHTYDATSSPFCAIFALRQTIIKNREQFEVETLQSVQENFQSNEGFVSTTEAATMLGRAGRT
;
A
#
# COMPACT_ATOMS: atom_id res chain seq x y z
N MET A 1 3.47 -15.80 9.34
CA MET A 1 3.05 -14.41 9.58
C MET A 1 4.16 -13.52 9.04
N ILE A 2 3.94 -12.78 7.96
CA ILE A 2 4.95 -11.86 7.41
C ILE A 2 5.17 -10.78 8.48
N GLY A 3 6.40 -10.69 9.00
CA GLY A 3 6.73 -9.79 10.09
C GLY A 3 6.74 -8.33 9.62
N TYR A 4 5.64 -7.61 9.83
CA TYR A 4 5.53 -6.18 9.53
C TYR A 4 6.32 -5.28 10.49
N LYS A 5 6.90 -5.87 11.54
CA LYS A 5 7.64 -5.17 12.58
C LYS A 5 8.85 -5.95 13.07
N ASN A 6 9.91 -5.21 13.39
CA ASN A 6 11.07 -5.72 14.14
C ASN A 6 11.14 -5.01 15.49
N HIS A 7 11.41 -5.74 16.57
CA HIS A 7 11.64 -5.14 17.89
C HIS A 7 12.97 -4.38 17.89
N VAL A 8 12.99 -3.19 18.47
CA VAL A 8 14.21 -2.37 18.60
C VAL A 8 14.53 -2.23 20.08
N PRO A 9 15.69 -2.78 20.55
CA PRO A 9 15.97 -2.89 21.97
C PRO A 9 16.27 -1.55 22.66
N ASP A 10 16.76 -0.54 21.94
CA ASP A 10 17.22 0.72 22.54
C ASP A 10 16.56 1.97 21.96
N PHE A 11 16.22 2.90 22.85
CA PHE A 11 15.84 4.27 22.53
C PHE A 11 17.04 5.17 22.14
N SER A 12 18.08 4.65 21.51
CA SER A 12 19.29 5.43 21.17
C SER A 12 18.99 6.62 20.24
N ALA A 13 19.66 7.75 20.52
CA ALA A 13 19.31 9.08 20.04
C ALA A 13 19.93 9.43 18.68
N GLY A 14 19.12 9.42 17.62
CA GLY A 14 19.46 10.09 16.35
C GLY A 14 18.44 9.82 15.25
N GLY A 15 17.87 10.89 14.65
CA GLY A 15 17.09 10.81 13.40
C GLY A 15 15.76 10.02 13.42
N ARG A 16 15.20 9.72 14.60
CA ARG A 16 14.00 8.87 14.73
C ARG A 16 12.72 9.66 14.52
N ARG A 17 11.79 9.10 13.74
CA ARG A 17 10.40 9.58 13.69
C ARG A 17 9.46 8.49 14.14
N PHE A 18 8.50 8.89 14.97
CA PHE A 18 7.44 8.02 15.44
C PHE A 18 6.21 8.21 14.56
N VAL A 19 5.68 7.12 14.02
CA VAL A 19 4.39 7.10 13.34
C VAL A 19 3.30 6.87 14.37
N GLN A 20 2.27 7.70 14.32
CA GLN A 20 1.06 7.45 15.11
C GLN A 20 0.34 6.24 14.52
N HIS A 21 -0.23 5.40 15.37
CA HIS A 21 -0.99 4.24 14.91
C HIS A 21 -2.18 3.96 15.80
N HIS A 22 -3.18 3.29 15.24
CA HIS A 22 -4.34 2.83 15.98
C HIS A 22 -4.86 1.49 15.42
N PRO A 23 -5.43 0.63 16.28
CA PRO A 23 -6.03 -0.61 15.83
C PRO A 23 -7.31 -0.31 15.03
N LEU A 24 -7.43 -0.93 13.86
CA LEU A 24 -8.63 -0.95 13.05
C LEU A 24 -9.27 -2.34 13.16
N ILE A 25 -10.45 -2.39 13.77
CA ILE A 25 -11.23 -3.62 13.92
C ILE A 25 -12.19 -3.71 12.74
N ASN A 26 -12.08 -4.77 11.94
CA ASN A 26 -13.03 -5.00 10.85
C ASN A 26 -14.21 -5.84 11.39
N PRO A 27 -15.43 -5.27 11.51
CA PRO A 27 -16.58 -6.01 12.03
C PRO A 27 -16.98 -7.21 11.15
N LEU A 28 -16.59 -7.22 9.86
CA LEU A 28 -16.86 -8.29 8.91
C LEU A 28 -15.80 -9.40 8.92
N LYS A 29 -14.67 -9.22 9.62
CA LYS A 29 -13.62 -10.24 9.80
C LYS A 29 -13.38 -10.46 11.31
N PRO A 30 -14.23 -11.26 12.00
CA PRO A 30 -14.10 -11.51 13.42
C PRO A 30 -12.73 -12.10 13.77
N GLY A 31 -12.03 -11.48 14.73
CA GLY A 31 -10.66 -11.88 15.12
C GLY A 31 -9.54 -11.26 14.27
N GLY A 32 -9.87 -10.57 13.17
CA GLY A 32 -8.91 -9.81 12.38
C GLY A 32 -8.88 -8.34 12.81
N PHE A 33 -7.71 -7.84 13.19
CA PHE A 33 -7.46 -6.41 13.34
C PHE A 33 -6.28 -6.01 12.44
N TYR A 34 -6.35 -4.78 11.92
CA TYR A 34 -5.24 -4.14 11.23
C TYR A 34 -4.67 -3.05 12.15
N ILE A 35 -3.43 -2.66 11.90
CA ILE A 35 -2.87 -1.45 12.49
C ILE A 35 -2.87 -0.39 11.40
N LEU A 36 -3.63 0.68 11.59
CA LEU A 36 -3.59 1.84 10.71
C LEU A 36 -2.49 2.77 11.21
N PHE A 37 -1.58 3.14 10.32
CA PHE A 37 -0.47 4.04 10.57
C PHE A 37 -0.77 5.38 9.94
N ASP A 38 -0.76 6.44 10.72
CA ASP A 38 -0.96 7.81 10.24
C ASP A 38 0.40 8.47 9.99
N CYS A 39 0.77 8.57 8.72
CA CYS A 39 2.00 9.20 8.26
C CYS A 39 1.86 10.72 8.04
N ALA A 40 0.64 11.25 8.07
CA ALA A 40 0.34 12.67 7.84
C ALA A 40 0.37 13.49 9.13
N THR A 41 0.17 12.86 10.29
CA THR A 41 0.27 13.53 11.59
C THR A 41 1.60 14.26 11.74
N LYS A 42 1.50 15.56 12.05
CA LYS A 42 2.65 16.45 12.23
C LYS A 42 3.05 16.52 13.69
N LEU A 43 4.28 16.12 13.99
CA LEU A 43 4.91 16.38 15.28
C LEU A 43 5.88 17.56 15.11
N LYS A 44 5.64 18.64 15.88
CA LYS A 44 6.43 19.90 15.76
C LYS A 44 6.45 20.46 14.33
N GLY A 45 5.32 20.38 13.63
CA GLY A 45 5.15 20.90 12.27
C GLY A 45 5.66 19.98 11.16
N ILE A 46 6.19 18.80 11.50
CA ILE A 46 6.84 17.88 10.59
C ILE A 46 6.15 16.50 10.66
N SER A 47 5.72 15.97 9.52
CA SER A 47 5.12 14.64 9.36
C SER A 47 6.11 13.61 8.82
N ILE A 48 5.73 12.33 8.76
CA ILE A 48 6.54 11.31 8.08
C ILE A 48 6.50 11.52 6.57
N ASN A 49 5.35 11.90 6.04
CA ASN A 49 5.16 12.17 4.61
C ASN A 49 6.07 13.27 4.07
N ASP A 50 6.51 14.22 4.90
CA ASP A 50 7.48 15.25 4.52
C ASP A 50 8.88 14.70 4.18
N PHE A 51 9.15 13.42 4.47
CA PHE A 51 10.42 12.74 4.15
C PHE A 51 10.27 11.57 3.20
N LEU A 52 9.04 11.26 2.81
CA LEU A 52 8.77 10.24 1.83
C LEU A 52 8.67 10.92 0.47
N HIS A 53 9.51 10.46 -0.46
CA HIS A 53 9.40 10.87 -1.84
C HIS A 53 8.13 10.24 -2.43
N SER A 54 7.13 11.05 -2.78
CA SER A 54 5.85 10.59 -3.34
C SER A 54 6.00 9.76 -4.62
N GLY A 55 7.13 9.93 -5.31
CA GLY A 55 7.37 9.34 -6.61
C GLY A 55 6.89 10.25 -7.73
N ALA A 56 7.01 9.77 -8.97
CA ALA A 56 6.35 10.43 -10.09
C ALA A 56 4.83 10.40 -9.85
N ASN A 57 4.15 11.50 -10.17
CA ASN A 57 2.69 11.43 -10.25
C ASN A 57 2.35 10.49 -11.40
N LEU A 58 1.78 9.33 -11.07
CA LEU A 58 1.35 8.33 -12.04
C LEU A 58 -0.13 8.49 -12.41
N GLU A 59 -0.81 9.45 -11.78
CA GLU A 59 -2.09 9.97 -12.27
C GLU A 59 -1.80 10.78 -13.54
N ASP A 60 -1.86 10.13 -14.70
CA ASP A 60 -2.20 10.85 -15.92
C ASP A 60 -3.64 11.39 -15.77
N ASP A 61 -4.06 12.31 -16.65
CA ASP A 61 -5.33 13.03 -16.53
C ASP A 61 -6.50 12.10 -16.19
N VAL A 62 -6.88 12.08 -14.90
CA VAL A 62 -7.94 11.23 -14.33
C VAL A 62 -9.26 11.43 -15.08
N PHE A 63 -9.45 12.61 -15.70
CA PHE A 63 -10.57 12.86 -16.60
C PHE A 63 -10.45 12.08 -17.90
N GLY A 64 -9.32 12.13 -18.60
CA GLY A 64 -9.04 11.38 -19.82
C GLY A 64 -9.26 9.87 -19.65
N ASP A 65 -8.87 9.29 -18.52
CA ASP A 65 -9.02 7.85 -18.28
C ASP A 65 -10.45 7.43 -17.94
N ARG A 66 -11.16 8.23 -17.14
CA ARG A 66 -12.60 8.01 -16.90
C ARG A 66 -13.45 8.27 -18.14
N LEU A 67 -12.95 9.05 -19.11
CA LEU A 67 -13.63 9.29 -20.39
C LEU A 67 -13.38 8.16 -21.42
N ARG A 68 -12.46 7.22 -21.17
CA ARG A 68 -12.29 6.04 -22.04
C ARG A 68 -13.49 5.09 -21.98
N PHE A 69 -14.33 5.19 -20.94
CA PHE A 69 -15.57 4.44 -20.86
C PHE A 69 -16.57 4.94 -21.89
N ARG A 70 -16.82 4.11 -22.91
CA ARG A 70 -17.84 4.38 -23.92
C ARG A 70 -19.22 3.96 -23.41
N PRO A 71 -20.30 4.70 -23.75
CA PRO A 71 -21.66 4.21 -23.51
C PRO A 71 -21.85 2.82 -24.14
N GLY A 72 -22.26 1.83 -23.33
CA GLY A 72 -22.42 0.44 -23.75
C GLY A 72 -21.29 -0.52 -23.34
N GLU A 73 -20.21 -0.02 -22.75
CA GLU A 73 -19.14 -0.82 -22.17
C GLU A 73 -19.28 -0.94 -20.64
N MET A 74 -18.84 -2.06 -20.08
CA MET A 74 -18.78 -2.30 -18.64
C MET A 74 -17.41 -1.93 -18.09
N ALA A 75 -17.40 -1.23 -16.96
CA ALA A 75 -16.19 -0.88 -16.23
C ALA A 75 -15.86 -1.92 -15.16
N LEU A 76 -14.64 -2.47 -15.19
CA LEU A 76 -14.03 -3.20 -14.08
C LEU A 76 -13.15 -2.24 -13.28
N PHE A 77 -13.45 -2.14 -11.99
CA PHE A 77 -12.62 -1.44 -11.02
C PHE A 77 -11.91 -2.46 -10.14
N THR A 78 -10.59 -2.33 -9.98
CA THR A 78 -9.83 -3.16 -9.05
C THR A 78 -9.00 -2.29 -8.13
N ASP A 79 -9.01 -2.64 -6.85
CA ASP A 79 -8.25 -1.97 -5.80
C ASP A 79 -7.02 -2.83 -5.47
N ILE A 80 -5.81 -2.28 -5.65
CA ILE A 80 -4.56 -2.97 -5.35
C ILE A 80 -4.00 -2.60 -3.97
N LYS A 81 -4.81 -1.96 -3.11
CA LYS A 81 -4.41 -1.58 -1.74
C LYS A 81 -3.74 -2.71 -0.98
N GLU A 82 -4.25 -3.94 -1.05
CA GLU A 82 -3.66 -5.06 -0.31
C GLU A 82 -2.19 -5.34 -0.71
N VAL A 83 -1.79 -4.99 -1.93
CA VAL A 83 -0.39 -5.09 -2.40
C VAL A 83 0.54 -4.18 -1.59
N ILE A 84 0.07 -3.01 -1.13
CA ILE A 84 0.87 -2.08 -0.31
C ILE A 84 1.40 -2.78 0.94
N LEU A 85 0.56 -3.61 1.57
CA LEU A 85 0.92 -4.37 2.77
C LEU A 85 1.94 -5.48 2.50
N LEU A 86 2.29 -5.76 1.25
CA LEU A 86 3.31 -6.72 0.86
C LEU A 86 4.65 -6.07 0.52
N ILE A 87 4.70 -4.73 0.41
CA ILE A 87 5.88 -4.01 -0.05
C ILE A 87 6.75 -3.64 1.14
N CYS A 88 7.97 -4.16 1.17
CA CYS A 88 8.94 -3.82 2.19
C CYS A 88 9.57 -2.45 1.95
N PHE A 89 9.73 -1.65 3.00
CA PHE A 89 10.63 -0.50 2.96
C PHE A 89 12.08 -0.96 2.72
N PRO A 90 12.90 -0.15 2.01
CA PRO A 90 14.35 -0.38 1.91
C PRO A 90 14.98 -0.46 3.30
N GLU A 91 15.95 -1.35 3.50
CA GLU A 91 16.50 -1.64 4.84
C GLU A 91 17.06 -0.40 5.54
N ASP A 92 17.69 0.49 4.77
CA ASP A 92 18.24 1.75 5.26
C ASP A 92 17.14 2.72 5.73
N ASN A 93 15.99 2.71 5.06
CA ASN A 93 14.87 3.59 5.35
C ASN A 93 14.01 3.07 6.51
N ARG A 94 13.97 1.74 6.73
CA ARG A 94 13.21 1.14 7.84
C ARG A 94 13.61 1.81 9.17
N LYS A 95 14.89 2.19 9.36
CA LYS A 95 15.41 2.74 10.63
C LYS A 95 14.75 4.07 11.01
N LEU A 96 14.15 4.75 10.04
CA LEU A 96 13.58 6.09 10.13
C LEU A 96 12.10 6.08 10.57
N ILE A 97 11.39 4.96 10.39
CA ILE A 97 9.95 4.85 10.69
C ILE A 97 9.73 3.85 11.83
N ARG A 98 9.39 4.37 13.00
CA ARG A 98 9.19 3.57 14.23
C ARG A 98 7.83 3.85 14.85
N PHE A 99 7.35 2.93 15.67
CA PHE A 99 6.13 3.14 16.46
C PHE A 99 6.27 2.54 17.86
N LEU A 100 5.53 3.10 18.81
CA LEU A 100 5.49 2.65 20.20
C LEU A 100 4.24 1.80 20.39
N CYS A 101 4.37 0.60 20.94
CA CYS A 101 3.24 -0.30 21.15
C CYS A 101 3.28 -0.89 22.54
N ASP A 102 2.16 -0.76 23.24
CA ASP A 102 1.90 -1.48 24.48
C ASP A 102 1.47 -2.91 24.17
N THR A 103 1.92 -3.86 24.97
CA THR A 103 1.41 -5.23 24.94
C THR A 103 0.31 -5.39 25.97
N ILE A 104 -0.62 -6.33 25.73
CA ILE A 104 -1.67 -6.64 26.70
C ILE A 104 -1.01 -7.01 28.03
N GLY A 105 -1.40 -6.34 29.11
CA GLY A 105 -0.83 -6.54 30.45
C GLY A 105 0.38 -5.68 30.80
N THR A 106 0.83 -4.77 29.92
CA THR A 106 1.95 -3.83 30.21
C THR A 106 1.51 -2.38 30.39
N LEU A 107 0.21 -2.14 30.63
CA LEU A 107 -0.31 -0.82 30.96
C LEU A 107 0.41 -0.26 32.19
N GLY A 108 1.08 0.88 32.04
CA GLY A 108 1.87 1.52 33.09
C GLY A 108 3.38 1.21 33.05
N LEU A 109 3.83 0.30 32.17
CA LEU A 109 5.24 0.12 31.85
C LEU A 109 5.63 0.96 30.63
N PRO A 110 6.93 1.24 30.41
CA PRO A 110 7.38 1.87 29.18
C PRO A 110 6.96 1.06 27.94
N PRO A 111 6.47 1.71 26.87
CA PRO A 111 6.03 1.02 25.66
C PRO A 111 7.21 0.37 24.92
N TYR A 112 6.94 -0.73 24.22
CA TYR A 112 7.92 -1.34 23.33
C TYR A 112 8.07 -0.54 22.05
N MET A 113 9.30 -0.44 21.55
CA MET A 113 9.58 0.22 20.28
C MET A 113 9.72 -0.80 19.15
N TYR A 114 9.02 -0.53 18.06
CA TYR A 114 9.06 -1.34 16.86
C TYR A 114 9.45 -0.50 15.65
N GLN A 115 10.12 -1.16 14.71
CA GLN A 115 10.47 -0.62 13.41
C GLN A 115 9.49 -1.15 12.36
N LEU A 116 8.91 -0.26 11.57
CA LEU A 116 8.00 -0.63 10.51
C LEU A 116 8.78 -1.19 9.32
N THR A 117 8.43 -2.38 8.85
CA THR A 117 9.14 -3.05 7.74
C THR A 117 8.39 -2.99 6.42
N LEU A 118 7.07 -2.77 6.45
CA LEU A 118 6.18 -2.76 5.30
C LEU A 118 5.60 -1.36 5.07
N HIS A 119 5.32 -1.03 3.81
CA HIS A 119 4.61 0.20 3.43
C HIS A 119 3.20 0.23 4.02
N THR A 120 2.72 1.44 4.27
CA THR A 120 1.41 1.71 4.87
C THR A 120 0.55 2.54 3.93
N TYR A 121 -0.77 2.45 4.11
CA TYR A 121 -1.72 3.15 3.25
C TYR A 121 -1.54 4.68 3.24
N ASP A 122 -1.24 5.28 4.38
CA ASP A 122 -1.14 6.75 4.51
C ASP A 122 0.21 7.34 4.07
N ALA A 123 1.18 6.50 3.70
CA ALA A 123 2.47 6.97 3.22
C ALA A 123 2.34 7.57 1.80
N THR A 124 2.80 8.80 1.60
CA THR A 124 2.75 9.50 0.30
C THR A 124 3.46 8.75 -0.83
N SER A 125 4.47 7.93 -0.51
CA SER A 125 5.18 7.08 -1.47
C SER A 125 4.40 5.81 -1.87
N SER A 126 3.37 5.41 -1.11
CA SER A 126 2.74 4.09 -1.27
C SER A 126 2.06 3.86 -2.62
N PRO A 127 1.31 4.82 -3.21
CA PRO A 127 0.73 4.62 -4.53
C PRO A 127 1.78 4.33 -5.61
N PHE A 128 2.86 5.12 -5.61
CA PHE A 128 3.98 4.91 -6.53
C PHE A 128 4.65 3.56 -6.32
N CYS A 129 4.95 3.20 -5.06
CA CYS A 129 5.57 1.93 -4.73
C CYS A 129 4.68 0.73 -5.13
N ALA A 130 3.37 0.83 -4.96
CA ALA A 130 2.41 -0.22 -5.33
C ALA A 130 2.44 -0.51 -6.83
N ILE A 131 2.31 0.52 -7.66
CA ILE A 131 2.33 0.38 -9.12
C ILE A 131 3.70 -0.09 -9.59
N PHE A 132 4.78 0.47 -9.02
CA PHE A 132 6.12 0.04 -9.37
C PHE A 132 6.32 -1.44 -9.06
N ALA A 133 5.94 -1.90 -7.87
CA ALA A 133 6.03 -3.30 -7.49
C ALA A 133 5.17 -4.21 -8.40
N LEU A 134 3.95 -3.78 -8.74
CA LEU A 134 3.07 -4.50 -9.65
C LEU A 134 3.69 -4.63 -11.05
N ARG A 135 4.12 -3.53 -11.65
CA ARG A 135 4.76 -3.51 -12.98
C ARG A 135 6.03 -4.35 -13.00
N GLN A 136 6.87 -4.24 -11.96
CA GLN A 136 8.09 -5.05 -11.86
C GLN A 136 7.80 -6.55 -11.71
N THR A 137 6.78 -6.91 -10.92
CA THR A 137 6.37 -8.31 -10.74
C THR A 137 5.95 -8.93 -12.07
N ILE A 138 5.18 -8.18 -12.85
CA ILE A 138 4.71 -8.62 -14.16
C ILE A 138 5.87 -8.73 -15.17
N ILE A 139 6.77 -7.74 -15.23
CA ILE A 139 7.94 -7.79 -16.11
C ILE A 139 8.83 -9.01 -15.80
N LYS A 140 9.09 -9.27 -14.51
CA LYS A 140 9.92 -10.40 -14.07
C LYS A 140 9.30 -11.76 -14.38
N ASN A 141 7.97 -11.83 -14.44
CA ASN A 141 7.22 -13.06 -14.68
C ASN A 141 6.50 -13.03 -16.04
N ARG A 142 6.99 -12.24 -17.00
CA ARG A 142 6.32 -12.01 -18.30
C ARG A 142 5.93 -13.30 -19.05
N GLU A 143 6.69 -14.37 -18.84
CA GLU A 143 6.47 -15.67 -19.47
C GLU A 143 5.25 -16.42 -18.90
N GLN A 144 4.77 -16.01 -17.73
CA GLN A 144 3.59 -16.56 -17.05
C GLN A 144 2.31 -15.80 -17.38
N PHE A 145 2.40 -14.70 -18.14
CA PHE A 145 1.28 -13.82 -18.44
C PHE A 145 1.09 -13.63 -19.94
N GLU A 146 -0.16 -13.53 -20.36
CA GLU A 146 -0.52 -13.18 -21.74
C GLU A 146 -0.13 -11.72 -22.05
N VAL A 147 0.19 -11.46 -23.32
CA VAL A 147 0.61 -10.11 -23.78
C VAL A 147 -0.45 -9.05 -23.47
N GLU A 148 -1.73 -9.38 -23.58
CA GLU A 148 -2.84 -8.48 -23.24
C GLU A 148 -2.85 -8.11 -21.75
N THR A 149 -2.47 -9.04 -20.87
CA THR A 149 -2.36 -8.78 -19.42
C THR A 149 -1.20 -7.82 -19.15
N LEU A 150 -0.07 -8.00 -19.85
CA LEU A 150 1.08 -7.12 -19.75
C LEU A 150 0.73 -5.68 -20.17
N GLN A 151 0.04 -5.52 -21.31
CA GLN A 151 -0.40 -4.21 -21.81
C GLN A 151 -1.44 -3.58 -20.89
N SER A 152 -2.43 -4.35 -20.44
CA SER A 152 -3.47 -3.86 -19.54
C SER A 152 -2.88 -3.27 -18.26
N VAL A 153 -1.89 -3.91 -17.63
CA VAL A 153 -1.30 -3.34 -16.40
C VAL A 153 -0.46 -2.09 -16.65
N GLN A 154 0.11 -1.93 -17.85
CA GLN A 154 0.83 -0.71 -18.20
C GLN A 154 -0.13 0.47 -18.45
N GLU A 155 -1.26 0.21 -19.09
CA GLU A 155 -2.18 1.25 -19.58
C GLU A 155 -3.27 1.61 -18.56
N ASN A 156 -3.71 0.65 -17.75
CA ASN A 156 -4.92 0.76 -16.94
C ASN A 156 -4.68 0.94 -15.44
N PHE A 157 -3.43 0.80 -14.97
CA PHE A 157 -3.06 0.96 -13.56
C PHE A 157 -2.15 2.18 -13.38
N GLN A 158 -2.67 3.18 -12.68
CA GLN A 158 -2.10 4.51 -12.58
C GLN A 158 -2.04 5.05 -11.13
N SER A 159 -2.86 4.50 -10.23
CA SER A 159 -2.81 4.76 -8.80
C SER A 159 -2.92 3.43 -8.02
N ASN A 160 -3.42 3.46 -6.78
CA ASN A 160 -3.86 2.24 -6.08
C ASN A 160 -5.09 1.58 -6.74
N GLU A 161 -5.51 2.06 -7.90
CA GLU A 161 -6.71 1.67 -8.63
C GLU A 161 -6.35 1.30 -10.08
N GLY A 162 -7.02 0.26 -10.59
CA GLY A 162 -6.98 -0.15 -11.98
C GLY A 162 -8.36 -0.05 -12.64
N PHE A 163 -8.42 0.44 -13.87
CA PHE A 163 -9.66 0.66 -14.63
C PHE A 163 -9.62 -0.06 -15.98
N VAL A 164 -10.49 -1.05 -16.19
CA VAL A 164 -10.57 -1.77 -17.48
C VAL A 164 -11.98 -1.66 -18.04
N SER A 165 -12.10 -1.26 -19.32
CA SER A 165 -13.38 -1.26 -20.05
C SER A 165 -13.50 -2.52 -20.90
N THR A 166 -14.68 -3.16 -20.92
CA THR A 166 -14.95 -4.33 -21.77
C THR A 166 -16.40 -4.35 -22.26
N THR A 167 -16.62 -4.85 -23.47
CA THR A 167 -17.95 -5.11 -24.04
C THR A 167 -18.48 -6.51 -23.71
N GLU A 168 -17.64 -7.42 -23.22
CA GLU A 168 -17.99 -8.83 -22.97
C GLU A 168 -18.13 -9.16 -21.48
N ALA A 169 -19.34 -9.57 -21.09
CA ALA A 169 -19.67 -9.93 -19.70
C ALA A 169 -18.94 -11.21 -19.22
N ALA A 170 -18.65 -12.15 -20.13
CA ALA A 170 -17.98 -13.42 -19.78
C ALA A 170 -16.54 -13.20 -19.27
N THR A 171 -15.84 -12.20 -19.81
CA THR A 171 -14.48 -11.82 -19.42
C THR A 171 -14.41 -11.28 -17.99
N MET A 172 -15.50 -10.69 -17.48
CA MET A 172 -15.62 -10.21 -16.09
C MET A 172 -15.62 -11.37 -15.08
N LEU A 173 -16.36 -12.44 -15.37
CA LEU A 173 -16.47 -13.61 -14.49
C LEU A 173 -15.21 -14.49 -14.50
N GLY A 174 -14.54 -14.61 -15.65
CA GLY A 174 -13.29 -15.36 -15.77
C GLY A 174 -12.10 -14.73 -15.04
N ARG A 175 -12.08 -13.40 -14.91
CA ARG A 175 -11.01 -12.65 -14.20
C ARG A 175 -11.31 -12.42 -12.71
N ALA A 176 -12.59 -12.38 -12.30
CA ALA A 176 -12.97 -12.27 -10.90
C ALA A 176 -13.00 -13.61 -10.14
N GLY A 177 -13.13 -14.74 -10.85
CA GLY A 177 -13.34 -16.08 -10.26
C GLY A 177 -12.09 -16.95 -10.06
N ARG A 178 -10.88 -16.39 -10.15
CA ARG A 178 -9.63 -17.09 -9.80
C ARG A 178 -8.98 -16.42 -8.58
N THR A 179 -9.62 -16.54 -7.42
CA THR A 179 -9.01 -16.31 -6.10
C THR A 179 -9.40 -17.42 -5.16
#